data_AF-A0A1H5WSF7-F1
#
_entry.id   AF-A0A1H5WSF7-F1
#
_cell.length_a   1.000
_cell.length_b   1.000
_cell.length_c   1.000
_cell.angle_alpha   90.00
_cell.angle_beta   90.00
_cell.angle_gamma   90.00
#
_symmetry.space_group_name_H-M   'P 1'
#
loop_
_entity.id
_entity.type
_entity.pdbx_description
1 polymer ?
#
loop_
_entity_poly.entity_id
_entity_poly.type
_entity_poly.pdbx_seq_one_letter_code
_entity_poly.pdbx_strand_id
1 'polypeptide(L)' 'MMLIVYKLLKLAVITAVFLTIFDLISYGEVTWFSRWFSLN' A
#
# COMPACT_ATOMS: atom_id res chain seq x y z
N MET A 1 19.46 -5.68 -14.64
CA MET A 1 18.85 -5.51 -13.29
C MET A 1 17.74 -4.46 -13.18
N MET A 2 17.68 -3.39 -14.00
CA MET A 2 16.77 -2.25 -13.77
C MET A 2 15.27 -2.50 -14.05
N LEU A 3 14.94 -3.44 -14.94
CA LEU A 3 13.55 -3.74 -15.32
C LEU A 3 12.74 -4.42 -14.21
N ILE A 4 13.39 -5.21 -13.35
CA ILE A 4 12.71 -5.95 -12.29
C ILE A 4 12.26 -4.98 -11.18
N VAL A 5 13.12 -4.03 -10.82
CA VAL A 5 12.85 -3.00 -9.81
C VAL A 5 11.71 -2.09 -10.28
N TYR A 6 11.70 -1.70 -11.55
CA TYR A 6 10.61 -0.91 -12.12
C TYR A 6 9.27 -1.66 -12.08
N LYS A 7 9.26 -2.95 -12.41
CA LYS A 7 8.06 -3.79 -12.33
C LYS A 7 7.58 -3.96 -10.89
N LEU A 8 8.50 -4.13 -9.95
CA LEU A 8 8.21 -4.24 -8.51
C LEU A 8 7.64 -2.94 -7.95
N LEU A 9 8.21 -1.78 -8.31
CA LEU A 9 7.68 -0.47 -7.96
C LEU A 9 6.26 -0.28 -8.47
N LYS A 10 6.02 -0.63 -9.75
CA LYS A 10 4.69 -0.55 -10.34
C LYS A 10 3.67 -1.42 -9.60
N LEU A 11 4.07 -2.64 -9.21
CA LEU A 11 3.22 -3.53 -8.43
C LEU A 11 2.93 -2.96 -7.03
N ALA A 12 3.96 -2.47 -6.33
CA ALA A 12 3.82 -1.90 -4.99
C ALA A 12 2.89 -0.67 -4.98
N VAL A 13 2.97 0.20 -5.99
CA VAL A 13 2.08 1.35 -6.14
C VAL A 13 0.63 0.90 -6.31
N ILE A 14 0.37 -0.08 -7.17
CA ILE A 14 -1.00 -0.61 -7.38
C ILE A 14 -1.52 -1.26 -6.09
N THR A 15 -0.69 -2.03 -5.38
CA THR A 15 -1.06 -2.66 -4.11
C THR A 15 -1.39 -1.60 -3.04
N ALA A 16 -0.59 -0.54 -2.92
CA ALA A 16 -0.83 0.53 -1.96
C ALA A 16 -2.16 1.27 -2.24
N VAL A 17 -2.45 1.56 -3.52
CA VAL A 17 -3.72 2.19 -3.93
C VAL A 17 -4.91 1.27 -3.60
N PHE A 18 -4.82 -0.02 -3.93
CA PHE A 18 -5.88 -0.98 -3.63
C PHE A 18 -6.13 -1.12 -2.13
N LEU A 19 -5.06 -1.24 -1.33
CA LEU A 19 -5.18 -1.30 0.13
C LEU A 19 -5.84 -0.04 0.66
N THR A 20 -5.44 1.14 0.17
CA THR A 20 -6.01 2.42 0.62
C THR A 20 -7.50 2.48 0.36
N ILE A 21 -7.94 2.11 -0.84
CA ILE A 21 -9.36 2.11 -1.20
C ILE A 21 -10.13 1.08 -0.36
N PHE A 22 -9.57 -0.12 -0.20
CA PHE A 22 -10.19 -1.17 0.62
C PHE A 22 -10.36 -0.73 2.08
N ASP A 23 -9.35 -0.09 2.66
CA ASP A 23 -9.36 0.38 4.04
C ASP A 23 -10.37 1.53 4.22
N LEU A 24 -10.44 2.46 3.26
CA LEU A 24 -11.45 3.51 3.24
C LEU A 24 -12.87 2.95 3.18
N ILE A 25 -13.10 1.92 2.38
CA ILE A 25 -14.43 1.30 2.24
C ILE A 25 -14.79 0.49 3.48
N SER A 26 -13.84 -0.26 4.03
CA SER A 26 -14.10 -1.22 5.12
C SER A 26 -14.15 -0.54 6.49
N TYR A 27 -13.31 0.46 6.70
CA TYR A 27 -13.11 1.09 8.01
C TYR A 27 -13.36 2.60 8.01
N GLY A 28 -13.50 3.23 6.84
CA GLY A 28 -13.67 4.69 6.73
C GLY A 28 -12.36 5.48 6.90
N GLU A 29 -11.25 4.81 7.16
CA GLU A 29 -9.98 5.40 7.56
C GLU A 29 -8.80 4.67 6.90
N VAL A 30 -7.69 5.38 6.67
CA VAL A 30 -6.45 4.79 6.14
C VAL A 30 -5.60 4.24 7.30
N THR A 31 -6.01 3.10 7.83
CA THR A 31 -5.36 2.39 8.95
C THR A 31 -4.19 1.51 8.51
N TRP A 32 -4.07 1.14 7.24
CA TRP A 32 -2.94 0.33 6.78
C TRP A 32 -1.60 1.05 6.99
N PHE A 33 -1.50 2.36 6.72
CA PHE A 33 -0.29 3.14 6.98
C PHE A 33 0.04 3.16 8.47
N SER A 34 -0.98 3.34 9.33
CA SER A 34 -0.82 3.21 10.78
C SER A 34 -0.36 1.83 11.21
N ARG A 35 -0.86 0.72 10.65
CA ARG A 35 -0.39 -0.63 11.03
C ARG A 35 1.07 -0.89 10.67
N TRP A 36 1.53 -0.35 9.54
CA TRP A 36 2.93 -0.48 9.13
C TRP A 36 3.87 0.44 9.92
N PHE A 37 3.41 1.62 10.32
CA PHE A 37 4.23 2.63 11.03
C PHE A 37 4.04 2.64 12.55
N SER A 38 3.04 1.95 13.10
CA SER A 38 2.76 1.79 14.54
C SER A 38 3.64 0.70 15.18
N LEU A 39 4.85 0.51 14.68
CA LEU A 39 5.91 -0.25 15.36
C LEU A 39 6.67 0.69 16.30
N ASN A 40 6.00 1.20 17.32
CA ASN A 40 6.63 1.85 18.48
C ASN A 40 5.94 1.40 19.76
#